data_AF-A0A3Q7JLN2-F1
#
_entry.id   AF-A0A3Q7JLN2-F1
#
_cell.length_a   1.000
_cell.length_b   1.000
_cell.length_c   1.000
_cell.angle_alpha   90.00
_cell.angle_beta   90.00
_cell.angle_gamma   90.00
#
_symmetry.space_group_name_H-M   'P 1'
#
loop_
_entity.id
_entity.type
_entity.pdbx_description
1 polymer ?
#
loop_
_entity_poly.entity_id
_entity_poly.type
_entity_poly.pdbx_seq_one_letter_code
_entity_poly.pdbx_strand_id
1 'polypeptide(L)'
;MKSKDSSDCTVQALFDELKALEEHLKAHGPYVNGQNVYSVDMSLAPKLYHLEVALEHFKKWSVTECLSHVRNYMKLDPFLLPVVQGSILVIQLNT
;
A
#
# COMPACT_ATOMS: atom_id res chain seq x y z
N MET A 1 19.39 -4.68 29.24
CA MET A 1 18.15 -5.47 29.11
C MET A 1 17.55 -5.15 27.75
N LYS A 2 17.52 -6.11 26.83
CA LYS A 2 17.03 -5.92 25.46
C LYS A 2 15.52 -6.10 25.50
N SER A 3 14.77 -5.05 25.21
CA SER A 3 13.30 -5.07 25.23
C SER A 3 12.80 -6.11 24.22
N LYS A 4 11.91 -6.97 24.69
CA LYS A 4 11.24 -8.07 24.00
C LYS A 4 10.67 -7.62 22.64
N ASP A 5 11.19 -8.18 21.54
CA ASP A 5 10.85 -7.86 20.13
C ASP A 5 9.38 -8.21 19.77
N SER A 6 8.41 -7.45 20.27
CA SER A 6 7.02 -7.57 19.83
C SER A 6 6.79 -6.99 18.43
N SER A 7 7.69 -6.11 17.96
CA SER A 7 7.61 -5.44 16.67
C SER A 7 7.87 -6.38 15.48
N ASP A 8 8.70 -7.40 15.64
CA ASP A 8 9.14 -8.21 14.50
C ASP A 8 8.03 -9.18 14.03
N CYS A 9 7.27 -9.73 14.99
CA CYS A 9 6.14 -10.60 14.70
C CYS A 9 5.01 -9.85 13.95
N THR A 10 4.77 -8.58 14.31
CA THR A 10 3.71 -7.77 13.67
C THR A 10 4.07 -7.32 12.26
N VAL A 11 5.34 -7.00 12.01
CA VAL A 11 5.82 -6.67 10.66
C VAL A 11 5.79 -7.90 9.76
N GLN A 12 6.15 -9.07 10.28
CA GLN A 12 6.07 -10.32 9.51
C GLN A 12 4.62 -10.66 9.15
N ALA A 13 3.70 -10.55 10.10
CA ALA A 13 2.28 -10.78 9.85
C ALA A 13 1.73 -9.84 8.76
N LEU A 14 2.09 -8.55 8.83
CA LEU A 14 1.73 -7.59 7.80
C LEU A 14 2.28 -7.98 6.42
N PHE A 15 3.53 -8.43 6.37
CA PHE A 15 4.16 -8.88 5.13
C PHE A 15 3.46 -10.11 4.55
N ASP A 16 3.06 -11.06 5.40
CA ASP A 16 2.34 -12.27 4.98
C ASP A 16 0.94 -11.93 4.43
N GLU A 17 0.22 -10.99 5.06
CA GLU A 17 -1.07 -10.48 4.56
C GLU A 17 -0.93 -9.77 3.21
N LEU A 18 0.10 -8.91 3.06
CA LEU A 18 0.37 -8.25 1.78
C LEU A 18 0.75 -9.24 0.68
N LYS A 19 1.46 -10.32 1.03
CA LYS A 19 1.77 -11.40 0.10
C LYS A 19 0.52 -12.19 -0.31
N ALA A 20 -0.40 -12.43 0.62
CA ALA A 20 -1.68 -13.05 0.29
C ALA A 20 -2.50 -12.17 -0.68
N LEU A 21 -2.49 -10.84 -0.47
CA LEU A 21 -3.10 -9.89 -1.40
C LEU A 21 -2.42 -9.88 -2.78
N GLU A 22 -1.08 -9.91 -2.84
CA GLU A 22 -0.33 -10.01 -4.10
C GLU A 22 -0.72 -11.25 -4.89
N GLU A 23 -0.75 -12.43 -4.27
CA GLU A 23 -1.15 -13.67 -4.95
C GLU A 23 -2.63 -13.63 -5.39
N HIS A 24 -3.50 -13.01 -4.59
CA HIS A 24 -4.90 -12.83 -4.96
C HIS A 24 -5.05 -11.92 -6.19
N LEU A 25 -4.36 -10.78 -6.21
CA LEU A 25 -4.36 -9.83 -7.34
C LEU A 25 -3.69 -10.41 -8.58
N LYS A 26 -2.68 -11.26 -8.41
CA LYS A 26 -2.04 -11.98 -9.52
C LYS A 26 -2.98 -13.01 -10.16
N ALA A 27 -3.81 -13.68 -9.36
CA ALA A 27 -4.76 -14.68 -9.85
C ALA A 27 -6.07 -14.08 -10.39
N HIS A 28 -6.56 -13.00 -9.77
CA HIS A 28 -7.90 -12.46 -10.02
C HIS A 28 -7.91 -10.98 -10.41
N GLY A 29 -6.76 -10.33 -10.54
CA GLY A 29 -6.66 -8.89 -10.83
C GLY A 29 -7.22 -8.48 -12.20
N PRO A 30 -7.25 -7.17 -12.48
CA PRO A 30 -6.47 -6.11 -11.83
C PRO A 30 -7.02 -5.58 -10.49
N TYR A 31 -8.32 -5.72 -10.20
CA TYR A 31 -8.94 -5.37 -8.92
C TYR A 31 -9.24 -6.62 -8.09
N VAL A 32 -9.68 -6.45 -6.83
CA VAL A 32 -9.93 -7.60 -5.93
C VAL A 32 -10.92 -8.60 -6.52
N ASN A 33 -11.85 -8.16 -7.36
CA ASN A 33 -12.85 -9.03 -7.98
C ASN A 33 -12.80 -8.99 -9.52
N GLY A 34 -11.60 -8.85 -10.11
CA GLY A 34 -11.43 -8.88 -11.57
C GLY A 34 -11.29 -7.51 -12.20
N GLN A 35 -12.02 -7.29 -13.30
CA GLN A 35 -11.88 -6.10 -14.13
C GLN A 35 -12.53 -4.84 -13.56
N ASN A 36 -13.52 -4.99 -12.70
CA ASN A 36 -14.32 -3.87 -12.20
C ASN A 36 -13.97 -3.53 -10.75
N VAL A 37 -14.14 -2.26 -10.43
CA VAL A 37 -14.00 -1.73 -9.07
C VAL A 37 -15.27 -2.03 -8.27
N TYR A 38 -15.11 -2.60 -7.08
CA TYR A 38 -16.21 -2.88 -6.16
C TYR A 38 -16.03 -2.18 -4.81
N SER A 39 -17.03 -2.31 -3.94
CA SER A 39 -16.99 -1.76 -2.58
C SER A 39 -15.77 -2.21 -1.77
N VAL A 40 -15.24 -3.40 -2.06
CA VAL A 40 -14.03 -3.91 -1.40
C VAL A 40 -12.83 -3.03 -1.75
N ASP A 41 -12.66 -2.70 -3.03
CA ASP A 41 -11.56 -1.86 -3.50
C ASP A 41 -11.62 -0.45 -2.88
N MET A 42 -12.83 0.13 -2.86
CA MET A 42 -13.10 1.43 -2.22
C MET A 42 -12.74 1.45 -0.73
N SER A 43 -12.90 0.32 -0.03
CA SER A 43 -12.55 0.21 1.38
C SER A 43 -11.06 -0.08 1.62
N LEU A 44 -10.40 -0.69 0.63
CA LEU A 44 -9.02 -1.17 0.74
C LEU A 44 -8.02 -0.08 0.37
N ALA A 45 -8.31 0.70 -0.67
CA ALA A 45 -7.46 1.77 -1.15
C ALA A 45 -7.00 2.79 -0.08
N PRO A 46 -7.89 3.40 0.73
CA PRO A 46 -7.45 4.32 1.78
C PRO A 46 -6.60 3.65 2.85
N LYS A 47 -6.83 2.36 3.14
CA LYS A 47 -6.01 1.60 4.11
C LYS A 47 -4.60 1.37 3.58
N LEU A 48 -4.48 0.99 2.31
CA LEU A 48 -3.19 0.78 1.65
C LEU A 48 -2.40 2.09 1.54
N TYR A 49 -3.07 3.22 1.28
CA TYR A 49 -2.43 4.53 1.28
C TYR A 49 -1.92 4.95 2.65
N HIS A 50 -2.76 4.84 3.69
CA HIS A 50 -2.33 5.12 5.06
C HIS A 50 -1.14 4.24 5.47
N LEU A 51 -1.15 2.98 5.03
CA LEU A 51 -0.07 2.05 5.27
C LEU A 51 1.23 2.53 4.60
N GLU A 52 1.20 2.88 3.30
CA GLU A 52 2.38 3.38 2.57
C GLU A 52 2.99 4.61 3.25
N VAL A 53 2.18 5.64 3.53
CA VAL A 53 2.64 6.89 4.16
C VAL A 53 3.18 6.65 5.57
N ALA A 54 2.48 5.86 6.38
CA ALA A 54 2.90 5.60 7.76
C ALA A 54 4.21 4.79 7.81
N LEU A 55 4.36 3.78 6.95
CA LEU A 55 5.55 2.95 6.94
C LEU A 55 6.77 3.69 6.40
N GLU A 56 6.59 4.53 5.39
CA GLU A 56 7.63 5.43 4.90
C GLU A 56 8.09 6.36 6.02
N HIS A 57 7.16 7.02 6.71
CA HIS A 57 7.48 8.02 7.73
C HIS A 57 8.07 7.41 9.01
N PHE A 58 7.46 6.36 9.56
CA PHE A 58 7.83 5.81 10.87
C PHE A 58 8.90 4.72 10.79
N LYS A 59 8.94 3.95 9.70
CA LYS A 59 9.83 2.78 9.57
C LYS A 59 10.80 2.87 8.39
N LYS A 60 10.73 3.92 7.56
CA LYS A 60 11.48 4.02 6.29
C LYS A 60 11.34 2.78 5.43
N TRP A 61 10.19 2.10 5.54
CA TRP A 61 9.90 0.88 4.83
C TRP A 61 8.90 1.20 3.72
N SER A 62 9.33 0.95 2.49
CA SER A 62 8.47 1.05 1.31
C SER A 62 7.98 -0.34 0.95
N VAL A 63 6.77 -0.42 0.39
CA VAL A 63 6.28 -1.64 -0.26
C VAL A 63 7.30 -2.03 -1.32
N THR A 64 8.04 -3.11 -1.04
CA THR A 64 9.20 -3.52 -1.82
C THR A 64 8.80 -3.88 -3.25
N GLU A 65 9.78 -3.82 -4.16
CA GLU A 65 9.60 -4.19 -5.58
C GLU A 65 9.05 -5.62 -5.79
N CYS A 66 9.13 -6.47 -4.75
CA CYS A 66 8.61 -7.83 -4.73
C CYS A 66 7.07 -7.93 -4.82
N LEU A 67 6.33 -6.85 -4.51
CA LEU A 67 4.85 -6.84 -4.50
C LEU A 67 4.32 -5.99 -5.67
N SER A 68 4.62 -6.45 -6.87
CA SER A 68 4.35 -5.74 -8.12
C SER A 68 2.85 -5.53 -8.40
N HIS A 69 1.99 -6.50 -8.11
CA HIS A 69 0.56 -6.42 -8.35
C HIS A 69 -0.11 -5.49 -7.34
N VAL A 70 0.28 -5.55 -6.07
CA VAL A 70 -0.17 -4.61 -5.03
C VAL A 70 0.25 -3.18 -5.37
N ARG A 71 1.50 -2.98 -5.84
CA ARG A 71 1.97 -1.65 -6.25
C ARG A 71 1.20 -1.12 -7.46
N ASN A 72 0.90 -1.97 -8.43
CA ASN A 72 0.08 -1.59 -9.57
C ASN A 72 -1.36 -1.28 -9.15
N TYR A 73 -1.93 -2.09 -8.25
CA TYR A 73 -3.25 -1.86 -7.68
C TYR A 73 -3.36 -0.51 -6.97
N MET A 74 -2.36 -0.13 -6.16
CA MET A 74 -2.30 1.19 -5.52
C MET A 74 -2.22 2.35 -6.55
N LYS A 75 -1.60 2.13 -7.71
CA LYS A 75 -1.51 3.13 -8.78
C LYS A 75 -2.77 3.24 -9.64
N LEU A 76 -3.58 2.18 -9.68
CA LEU A 76 -4.82 2.15 -10.45
C LEU A 76 -5.93 2.98 -9.82
N ASP A 77 -5.82 3.31 -8.54
CA ASP A 77 -6.89 4.03 -7.85
C ASP A 77 -6.95 5.52 -8.27
N PRO A 78 -8.05 5.96 -8.90
CA PRO A 78 -8.23 7.36 -9.29
C PRO A 78 -8.32 8.32 -8.09
N PHE A 79 -8.57 7.84 -6.87
CA PHE A 79 -8.53 8.66 -5.66
C PHE A 79 -7.11 8.92 -5.14
N LEU A 80 -6.13 8.10 -5.50
CA LEU A 80 -4.73 8.28 -5.06
C LEU A 80 -3.93 9.20 -5.97
N LEU A 81 -4.26 9.26 -7.26
CA LEU A 81 -3.60 10.14 -8.23
C LEU A 81 -3.66 11.65 -7.87
N PRO A 82 -4.82 12.24 -7.51
CA PRO A 82 -4.86 13.67 -7.18
C PRO A 82 -4.27 14.01 -5.81
N VAL A 83 -4.25 13.08 -4.84
CA VAL A 83 -3.66 13.33 -3.51
C VAL A 83 -2.13 13.37 -3.60
N VAL A 84 -1.53 12.47 -4.38
CA VAL A 84 -0.07 12.45 -4.59
C VAL A 84 0.37 13.61 -5.49
N GLN A 85 -0.38 13.93 -6.55
CA GLN A 85 -0.04 15.03 -7.46
C GLN A 85 -0.26 16.42 -6.84
N GLY A 86 -1.25 16.57 -5.95
CA GLY A 86 -1.45 17.79 -5.16
C GLY A 86 -0.35 18.01 -4.12
N SER A 87 0.13 16.95 -3.46
CA SER A 87 1.13 17.06 -2.40
C SER A 87 2.56 17.29 -2.93
N ILE A 88 2.90 16.72 -4.10
CA ILE A 88 4.20 16.98 -4.75
C ILE A 88 4.30 18.43 -5.24
N LEU A 89 3.19 19.04 -5.69
CA LEU A 89 3.18 20.44 -6.12
C LEU A 89 3.44 21.40 -4.96
N VAL A 90 2.98 21.10 -3.73
CA VAL A 90 3.23 21.94 -2.54
C VAL A 90 4.70 21.90 -2.12
N ILE A 91 5.41 20.80 -2.36
CA ILE A 91 6.85 20.67 -2.04
C ILE A 91 7.72 21.31 -3.14
N GLN A 92 7.31 21.25 -4.42
CA GLN A 92 8.08 21.82 -5.53
C GLN A 92 7.88 23.34 -5.73
N LEU A 93 6.81 23.94 -5.19
CA LEU A 93 6.58 25.40 -5.27
C LEU A 93 7.28 26.21 -4.16
N ASN A 94 7.92 25.55 -3.20
CA ASN A 94 8.52 26.20 -2.03
C ASN A 94 10.05 26.01 -1.94
N THR A 95 10.70 25.72 -3.07
CA THR A 95 12.17 25.72 -3.23
C THR A 95 12.53 26.63 -4.41
#